data_AF-A0A5A7RZB4-F1
#
_entry.id   AF-A0A5A7RZB4-F1
#
_cell.length_a   1.000
_cell.length_b   1.000
_cell.length_c   1.000
_cell.angle_alpha   90.00
_cell.angle_beta   90.00
_cell.angle_gamma   90.00
#
_symmetry.space_group_name_H-M   'P 1'
#
loop_
_entity.id
_entity.type
_entity.pdbx_description
1 polymer ?
#
loop_
_entity_poly.entity_id
_entity_poly.type
_entity_poly.pdbx_seq_one_letter_code
_entity_poly.pdbx_strand_id
1 'polypeptide(L)'
;MKIGILIQLLKNLFSKSMTVKFPHESIPIPDGYRGEHDYDINKCISCGLCAKICPNRAIEMVEASEEYREQYQKTYPKIDLGKCCFCRLCEDICPKEAIKLTKNFFLSTFDPTTVIKYPMPKNEV
;
A
#
# COMPACT_ATOMS: atom_id res chain seq x y z
N MET A 1 -21.26 -27.01 -35.69
CA MET A 1 -20.11 -26.50 -34.91
C MET A 1 -18.85 -26.60 -35.76
N LYS A 2 -18.05 -25.53 -35.87
CA LYS A 2 -16.81 -25.56 -36.68
C LYS A 2 -15.83 -26.58 -36.08
N ILE A 3 -15.32 -27.53 -36.89
CA ILE A 3 -14.43 -28.62 -36.44
C ILE A 3 -13.24 -28.13 -35.61
N GLY A 4 -12.70 -26.94 -35.95
CA GLY A 4 -11.58 -26.32 -35.24
C GLY A 4 -11.88 -25.95 -33.78
N ILE A 5 -13.13 -25.63 -33.44
CA ILE A 5 -13.52 -25.32 -32.05
C ILE A 5 -13.49 -26.59 -31.20
N LEU A 6 -13.92 -27.73 -31.77
CA LEU A 6 -13.91 -29.01 -31.08
C LEU A 6 -12.47 -29.48 -30.77
N ILE A 7 -11.54 -29.27 -31.72
CA ILE A 7 -10.11 -29.57 -31.53
C ILE A 7 -9.52 -28.68 -30.42
N GLN A 8 -9.85 -27.38 -30.40
CA GLN A 8 -9.36 -26.48 -29.35
C GLN A 8 -9.93 -26.82 -27.97
N LEU A 9 -11.21 -27.23 -27.91
CA LEU A 9 -11.84 -27.70 -26.67
C LEU A 9 -11.13 -28.93 -26.11
N LEU A 10 -10.85 -29.93 -26.94
CA LEU A 10 -10.12 -31.12 -26.51
C LEU A 10 -8.71 -30.78 -26.02
N LYS A 11 -7.98 -29.90 -26.73
CA LYS A 11 -6.65 -29.43 -26.29
C LYS A 11 -6.70 -28.72 -24.93
N ASN A 12 -7.68 -27.84 -24.73
CA ASN A 12 -7.82 -27.09 -23.48
C ASN A 12 -8.25 -28.00 -22.31
N LEU A 13 -9.07 -29.01 -22.55
CA LEU A 13 -9.54 -29.95 -21.53
C LEU A 13 -8.39 -30.73 -20.86
N PHE A 14 -7.36 -31.09 -21.64
CA PHE A 14 -6.17 -31.81 -21.13
C PHE A 14 -5.01 -30.88 -20.75
N SER A 15 -5.15 -29.56 -20.93
CA SER A 15 -4.13 -28.60 -20.54
C SER A 15 -4.17 -28.30 -19.04
N LYS A 16 -3.03 -27.91 -18.44
CA LYS A 16 -2.99 -27.47 -17.04
C LYS A 16 -3.81 -26.19 -16.88
N SER A 17 -4.61 -26.12 -15.83
CA SER A 17 -5.38 -24.91 -15.50
C SER A 17 -4.45 -23.72 -15.27
N MET A 18 -4.83 -22.56 -15.81
CA MET A 18 -4.16 -21.28 -15.54
C MET A 18 -4.45 -20.75 -14.12
N THR A 19 -5.54 -21.22 -13.49
CA THR A 19 -6.00 -20.76 -12.18
C THR A 19 -4.96 -21.02 -11.08
N VAL A 20 -4.72 -20.00 -10.25
CA VAL A 20 -3.96 -20.11 -9.00
C VAL A 20 -4.92 -20.35 -7.85
N LYS A 21 -4.60 -21.30 -6.96
CA LYS A 21 -5.45 -21.65 -5.82
C LYS A 21 -5.25 -20.68 -4.65
N PHE A 22 -5.71 -19.44 -4.79
CA PHE A 22 -5.68 -18.46 -3.71
C PHE A 22 -6.62 -18.89 -2.55
N PRO A 23 -6.23 -18.81 -1.26
CA PRO A 23 -5.01 -18.23 -0.70
C PRO A 23 -3.83 -19.21 -0.47
N HIS A 24 -3.98 -20.49 -0.81
CA HIS A 24 -2.94 -21.51 -0.58
C HIS A 24 -1.72 -21.36 -1.49
N GLU A 25 -1.94 -20.85 -2.70
CA GLU A 25 -0.91 -20.53 -3.69
C GLU A 25 -0.97 -19.04 -4.05
N SER A 26 0.18 -18.42 -4.30
CA SER A 26 0.27 -17.02 -4.71
C SER A 26 1.30 -16.83 -5.82
N ILE A 27 1.12 -15.77 -6.61
CA ILE A 27 2.07 -15.36 -7.66
C ILE A 27 3.13 -14.46 -7.00
N PRO A 28 4.42 -14.60 -7.32
CA PRO A 28 5.44 -13.71 -6.80
C PRO A 28 5.16 -12.26 -7.20
N ILE A 29 5.16 -11.37 -6.22
CA ILE A 29 4.90 -9.94 -6.44
C ILE A 29 6.19 -9.28 -6.97
N PRO A 30 6.12 -8.59 -8.13
CA PRO A 30 7.29 -7.99 -8.76
C PRO A 30 7.93 -6.91 -7.88
N ASP A 31 9.20 -6.64 -8.11
CA ASP A 31 9.90 -5.52 -7.49
C ASP A 31 9.32 -4.18 -7.99
N GLY A 32 9.20 -3.21 -7.07
CA GLY A 32 8.56 -1.92 -7.36
C GLY A 32 7.03 -1.96 -7.40
N TYR A 33 6.40 -3.06 -6.96
CA TYR A 33 4.97 -3.08 -6.68
C TYR A 33 4.58 -1.96 -5.72
N ARG A 34 3.38 -1.39 -5.92
CA ARG A 34 2.90 -0.20 -5.22
C ARG A 34 1.78 -0.59 -4.26
N GLY A 35 2.14 -1.20 -3.13
CA GLY A 35 1.23 -1.66 -2.10
C GLY A 35 1.10 -0.68 -0.93
N GLU A 36 0.97 -1.24 0.27
CA GLU A 36 0.90 -0.49 1.52
C GLU A 36 2.08 0.45 1.71
N HIS A 37 1.84 1.61 2.31
CA HIS A 37 2.88 2.55 2.68
C HIS A 37 3.53 2.10 3.99
N ASP A 38 4.81 1.78 3.95
CA ASP A 38 5.67 1.62 5.11
C ASP A 38 6.36 2.95 5.44
N TYR A 39 6.41 3.29 6.71
CA TYR A 39 6.82 4.60 7.18
C TYR A 39 7.80 4.51 8.35
N ASP A 40 8.98 5.08 8.15
CA ASP A 40 10.06 5.14 9.12
C ASP A 40 10.09 6.53 9.77
N ILE A 41 9.52 6.61 10.99
CA ILE A 41 9.40 7.85 11.74
C ILE A 41 10.76 8.50 12.05
N ASN A 42 11.82 7.70 12.23
CA ASN A 42 13.15 8.20 12.60
C ASN A 42 13.83 8.93 11.45
N LYS A 43 13.49 8.60 10.20
CA LYS A 43 14.02 9.27 9.01
C LYS A 43 13.27 10.54 8.65
N CYS A 44 12.06 10.73 9.16
CA CYS A 44 11.24 11.86 8.78
C CYS A 44 11.75 13.17 9.40
N ILE A 45 11.87 14.19 8.53
CA ILE A 45 12.30 15.55 8.89
C ILE A 45 11.14 16.56 8.85
N SER A 46 9.90 16.09 8.74
CA SER A 46 8.69 16.93 8.77
C SER A 46 8.62 18.01 7.69
N CYS A 47 9.21 17.75 6.51
CA CYS A 47 9.24 18.71 5.40
C CYS A 47 7.89 18.90 4.68
N GLY A 48 6.94 17.97 4.84
CA GLY A 48 5.61 18.06 4.24
C GLY A 48 5.53 17.85 2.71
N LEU A 49 6.64 17.52 2.04
CA LEU A 49 6.65 17.34 0.58
C LEU A 49 5.71 16.21 0.12
N CYS A 50 5.61 15.12 0.87
CA CYS A 50 4.70 14.01 0.57
C CYS A 50 3.23 14.45 0.58
N ALA A 51 2.82 15.32 1.50
CA ALA A 51 1.49 15.91 1.53
C ALA A 51 1.26 16.86 0.35
N LYS A 52 2.25 17.72 0.06
CA LYS A 52 2.16 18.72 -1.02
C LYS A 52 2.08 18.08 -2.42
N ILE A 53 2.81 17.00 -2.66
CA ILE A 53 2.83 16.33 -3.98
C ILE A 53 1.62 15.42 -4.20
N CYS A 54 0.91 15.02 -3.13
CA CYS A 54 -0.16 14.04 -3.24
C CYS A 54 -1.34 14.59 -4.07
N PRO A 55 -1.63 14.04 -5.27
CA PRO A 55 -2.68 14.57 -6.14
C PRO A 55 -4.07 14.44 -5.52
N ASN A 56 -4.27 13.38 -4.72
CA ASN A 56 -5.55 13.07 -4.10
C ASN A 56 -5.71 13.68 -2.70
N ARG A 57 -4.70 14.42 -2.20
CA ARG A 57 -4.66 14.95 -0.82
C ARG A 57 -4.95 13.87 0.24
N ALA A 58 -4.43 12.66 -0.01
CA ALA A 58 -4.57 11.52 0.89
C ALA A 58 -3.63 11.61 2.11
N ILE A 59 -2.66 12.52 2.09
CA ILE A 59 -1.65 12.67 3.13
C ILE A 59 -1.84 14.03 3.81
N GLU A 60 -1.95 14.01 5.14
CA GLU A 60 -2.03 15.19 5.99
C GLU A 60 -0.89 15.15 7.01
N MET A 61 -0.21 16.28 7.24
CA MET A 61 0.82 16.37 8.28
C MET A 61 0.16 16.65 9.62
N VAL A 62 0.28 15.72 10.57
CA VAL A 62 -0.35 15.79 11.89
C VAL A 62 0.69 15.65 13.00
N GLU A 63 0.42 16.22 14.16
CA GLU A 63 1.23 15.96 15.36
C GLU A 63 1.03 14.53 15.86
N ALA A 64 1.94 14.06 16.71
CA ALA A 64 1.75 12.82 17.45
C ALA A 64 0.49 12.90 18.35
N SER A 65 -0.14 11.76 18.61
CA SER A 65 -1.18 11.68 19.64
C SER A 65 -0.58 12.03 21.00
N GLU A 66 -1.44 12.41 21.95
CA GLU A 66 -1.02 12.88 23.28
C GLU A 66 -0.04 11.94 23.98
N GLU A 67 -0.28 10.62 23.89
CA GLU A 67 0.58 9.57 24.45
C GLU A 67 2.04 9.64 23.93
N TYR A 68 2.24 10.03 22.67
CA TYR A 68 3.53 10.03 22.00
C TYR A 68 4.11 11.44 21.82
N ARG A 69 3.42 12.48 22.30
CA ARG A 69 3.74 13.89 22.02
C ARG A 69 5.08 14.33 22.61
N GLU A 70 5.44 13.83 23.78
CA GLU A 70 6.73 14.14 24.42
C GLU A 70 7.91 13.55 23.65
N GLN A 71 7.76 12.31 23.16
CA GLN A 71 8.78 11.60 22.39
C GLN A 71 8.89 12.12 20.95
N TYR A 72 7.76 12.52 20.36
CA TYR A 72 7.68 12.87 18.94
C TYR A 72 7.05 14.26 18.75
N GLN A 73 7.86 15.29 18.99
CA GLN A 73 7.46 16.71 18.99
C GLN A 73 7.35 17.36 17.60
N LYS A 74 7.29 16.56 16.54
CA LYS A 74 7.21 17.05 15.15
C LYS A 74 5.88 16.62 14.51
N THR A 75 5.64 17.11 13.29
CA THR A 75 4.52 16.63 12.47
C THR A 75 4.95 15.49 11.56
N TYR A 76 4.03 14.58 11.28
CA TYR A 76 4.27 13.37 10.51
C TYR A 76 3.06 13.07 9.60
N PRO A 77 3.26 12.34 8.49
CA PRO A 77 2.20 12.06 7.54
C PRO A 77 1.19 11.04 8.11
N LYS A 78 -0.06 11.47 8.26
CA LYS A 78 -1.24 10.62 8.35
C LYS A 78 -1.71 10.31 6.93
N ILE A 79 -1.85 9.02 6.59
CA ILE A 79 -2.15 8.57 5.23
C ILE A 79 -3.52 7.91 5.21
N ASP A 80 -4.44 8.44 4.41
CA ASP A 80 -5.75 7.86 4.14
C ASP A 80 -5.66 6.94 2.91
N LEU A 81 -5.57 5.62 3.15
CA LEU A 81 -5.50 4.65 2.06
C LEU A 81 -6.80 4.54 1.26
N GLY A 82 -7.93 5.02 1.79
CA GLY A 82 -9.21 5.07 1.07
C GLY A 82 -9.24 6.17 0.00
N LYS A 83 -8.40 7.21 0.14
CA LYS A 83 -8.21 8.26 -0.87
C LYS A 83 -7.01 8.04 -1.78
N CYS A 84 -6.04 7.24 -1.34
CA CYS A 84 -4.78 7.05 -2.06
C CYS A 84 -4.98 6.28 -3.37
N CYS A 85 -4.34 6.75 -4.45
CA CYS A 85 -4.30 6.06 -5.75
C CYS A 85 -3.01 5.26 -5.99
N PHE A 86 -2.18 5.07 -4.95
CA PHE A 86 -0.95 4.27 -5.00
C PHE A 86 0.05 4.69 -6.10
N CYS A 87 0.11 5.98 -6.41
CA CYS A 87 0.95 6.49 -7.50
C CYS A 87 2.46 6.49 -7.22
N ARG A 88 2.90 6.35 -5.96
CA ARG A 88 4.30 6.36 -5.49
C ARG A 88 5.02 7.72 -5.44
N LEU A 89 4.38 8.82 -5.86
CA LEU A 89 5.00 10.17 -5.83
C LEU A 89 5.50 10.60 -4.44
N CYS A 90 4.84 10.15 -3.37
CA CYS A 90 5.26 10.45 -1.99
C CYS A 90 6.59 9.78 -1.60
N GLU A 91 6.87 8.59 -2.12
CA GLU A 91 8.15 7.89 -1.95
C GLU A 91 9.24 8.59 -2.78
N ASP A 92 8.96 8.86 -4.06
CA ASP A 92 9.92 9.47 -4.98
C ASP A 92 10.38 10.86 -4.53
N ILE A 93 9.48 11.66 -3.94
CA ILE A 93 9.82 13.02 -3.48
C ILE A 93 10.50 13.04 -2.11
N CYS A 94 10.52 11.94 -1.36
CA CYS A 94 10.95 11.95 0.03
C CYS A 94 12.49 12.06 0.12
N PRO A 95 13.06 13.19 0.60
CA PRO A 95 14.51 13.39 0.58
C PRO A 95 15.27 12.50 1.58
N LYS A 96 14.55 11.83 2.48
CA LYS A 96 15.10 10.94 3.52
C LYS A 96 14.61 9.51 3.40
N GLU A 97 13.87 9.20 2.34
CA GLU A 97 13.29 7.86 2.13
C GLU A 97 12.50 7.34 3.34
N ALA A 98 11.80 8.24 4.04
CA ALA A 98 11.02 7.93 5.23
C ALA A 98 9.70 7.22 4.91
N ILE A 99 9.23 7.26 3.66
CA ILE A 99 8.01 6.60 3.20
C ILE A 99 8.34 5.73 1.99
N LYS A 100 7.91 4.47 1.99
CA LYS A 100 8.12 3.52 0.89
C LYS A 100 6.86 2.71 0.64
N LEU A 101 6.59 2.37 -0.62
CA LEU A 101 5.52 1.43 -0.94
C LEU A 101 6.06 0.00 -0.89
N THR A 102 5.30 -0.88 -0.24
CA THR A 102 5.66 -2.28 -0.03
C THR A 102 4.97 -3.19 -1.04
N LYS A 103 5.24 -4.50 -0.94
CA LYS A 103 4.54 -5.54 -1.68
C LYS A 103 3.22 -5.98 -1.02
N ASN A 104 2.83 -5.40 0.12
CA ASN A 104 1.59 -5.76 0.79
C ASN A 104 0.39 -5.17 0.04
N PHE A 105 -0.53 -6.02 -0.42
CA PHE A 105 -1.78 -5.63 -1.07
C PHE A 105 -3.03 -6.09 -0.31
N PHE A 106 -2.86 -6.78 0.81
CA PHE A 106 -3.97 -7.22 1.67
C PHE A 106 -4.43 -6.07 2.58
N LEU A 107 -5.16 -5.13 2.01
CA LEU A 107 -5.61 -3.90 2.68
C LEU A 107 -7.13 -3.86 2.94
N SER A 108 -7.84 -4.91 2.56
CA SER A 108 -9.29 -5.00 2.77
C SER A 108 -9.64 -5.04 4.26
N THR A 109 -10.64 -4.27 4.64
CA THR A 109 -11.13 -4.17 6.02
C THR A 109 -12.64 -3.97 6.03
N PHE A 110 -13.28 -4.31 7.14
CA PHE A 110 -14.71 -4.07 7.36
C PHE A 110 -15.00 -2.64 7.83
N ASP A 111 -14.02 -2.00 8.48
CA ASP A 111 -14.16 -0.65 9.03
C ASP A 111 -13.31 0.34 8.21
N PRO A 112 -13.93 1.31 7.52
CA PRO A 112 -13.20 2.28 6.70
C PRO A 112 -12.25 3.16 7.50
N THR A 113 -12.40 3.31 8.82
CA THR A 113 -11.47 4.12 9.62
C THR A 113 -10.10 3.45 9.75
N THR A 114 -10.04 2.12 9.66
CA THR A 114 -8.80 1.35 9.83
C THR A 114 -7.83 1.46 8.65
N VAL A 115 -8.30 1.98 7.51
CA VAL A 115 -7.46 2.28 6.34
C VAL A 115 -6.64 3.56 6.53
N ILE A 116 -6.95 4.36 7.57
CA ILE A 116 -6.20 5.55 7.92
C ILE A 116 -4.99 5.11 8.73
N LYS A 117 -3.80 5.31 8.16
CA LYS A 117 -2.52 4.97 8.76
C LYS A 117 -1.97 6.18 9.47
N TYR A 118 -1.73 6.03 10.77
CA TYR A 118 -1.14 7.05 11.61
C TYR A 118 0.38 6.89 11.64
N PRO A 119 1.12 7.99 11.86
CA PRO A 119 2.59 8.01 11.79
C PRO A 119 3.29 7.33 12.97
N MET A 120 2.56 6.98 14.02
CA MET A 120 3.12 6.31 15.21
C MET A 120 3.03 4.80 15.02
N PRO A 121 4.00 4.02 15.55
CA PRO A 121 3.83 2.58 15.64
C PRO A 121 2.49 2.30 16.32
N LYS A 122 1.66 1.46 15.69
CA LYS A 122 0.58 0.81 16.45
C LYS A 122 1.32 -0.05 17.46
N ASN A 123 1.55 0.48 18.67
CA ASN A 123 1.76 -0.38 19.81
C ASN A 123 0.60 -1.39 19.78
N GLU A 124 0.99 -2.65 19.71
CA GLU A 124 0.17 -3.84 19.60
C GLU A 124 -1.22 -3.62 20.22
N VAL A 125 -2.24 -3.59 19.36
CA VAL A 125 -3.60 -3.95 19.76
C VAL A 125 -3.81 -5.39 19.35
#